data_AF-A0A2F0ADN0-F1
#
_entry.id   AF-A0A2F0ADN0-F1
#
_cell.length_a   1.000
_cell.length_b   1.000
_cell.length_c   1.000
_cell.angle_alpha   90.00
_cell.angle_beta   90.00
_cell.angle_gamma   90.00
#
_symmetry.space_group_name_H-M   'P 1'
#
loop_
_entity.id
_entity.type
_entity.pdbx_description
1 polymer ?
#
loop_
_entity_poly.entity_id
_entity_poly.type
_entity_poly.pdbx_seq_one_letter_code
_entity_poly.pdbx_strand_id
1 'polypeptide(L)' 'MSLIIFYKSTNLTMQETIYFMVLVSVGSLGLFLAWKRTGNYDVDFFIKIIGWIMLGFSIYGIIDLTQWITK' A
#
# COMPACT_ATOMS: atom_id res chain seq x y z
N MET A 1 -1.34 -20.05 -4.86
CA MET A 1 -0.47 -18.85 -4.96
C MET A 1 -0.49 -18.02 -3.67
N SER A 2 -1.65 -17.58 -3.16
CA SER A 2 -1.73 -16.78 -1.91
C SER A 2 -1.19 -17.46 -0.65
N LEU A 3 -1.26 -18.80 -0.56
CA LEU A 3 -0.81 -19.52 0.65
C LEU A 3 0.73 -19.58 0.77
N ILE A 4 1.46 -19.57 -0.36
CA ILE A 4 2.93 -19.62 -0.39
C ILE A 4 3.53 -18.29 0.05
N ILE A 5 2.90 -17.18 -0.35
CA ILE A 5 3.29 -15.82 0.07
C ILE A 5 3.11 -15.67 1.58
N PHE A 6 2.01 -16.20 2.14
CA PHE A 6 1.76 -16.13 3.58
C PHE A 6 2.71 -17.02 4.40
N TYR A 7 3.06 -18.21 3.89
CA TYR A 7 3.99 -19.12 4.58
C TYR A 7 5.47 -18.67 4.50
N LYS A 8 5.89 -17.96 3.44
CA LYS A 8 7.21 -17.31 3.41
C LYS A 8 7.23 -16.01 4.22
N SER A 9 6.09 -15.34 4.35
CA SER A 9 5.90 -14.16 5.21
C SER A 9 6.14 -14.44 6.69
N THR A 10 5.87 -15.65 7.19
CA THR A 10 6.18 -16.02 8.59
C THR A 10 7.69 -16.20 8.87
N ASN A 11 8.53 -16.21 7.82
CA ASN A 11 10.00 -16.20 7.93
C ASN A 11 10.59 -14.81 7.61
N LEU A 12 9.76 -13.78 7.50
CA LEU A 12 10.22 -12.40 7.41
C LEU A 12 10.81 -11.98 8.75
N THR A 13 11.94 -11.30 8.68
CA THR A 13 12.51 -10.63 9.84
C THR A 13 11.51 -9.57 10.33
N MET A 14 11.48 -9.31 11.65
CA MET A 14 10.53 -8.35 12.26
C MET A 14 10.47 -6.99 11.54
N GLN A 15 11.57 -6.57 10.91
CA GLN A 15 11.65 -5.33 10.14
C GLN A 15 10.78 -5.38 8.87
N GLU A 16 10.86 -6.44 8.08
CA GLU A 16 10.12 -6.57 6.81
C GLU A 16 8.61 -6.66 7.04
N THR A 17 8.19 -7.33 8.11
CA THR A 17 6.77 -7.40 8.49
C THR A 17 6.22 -6.02 8.84
N ILE A 18 7.00 -5.20 9.56
CA ILE A 18 6.63 -3.81 9.90
C ILE A 18 6.56 -2.96 8.62
N TYR A 19 7.54 -3.08 7.71
CA TYR A 19 7.50 -2.38 6.43
C TYR A 19 6.27 -2.75 5.59
N PHE A 20 5.91 -4.04 5.54
CA PHE A 20 4.70 -4.48 4.86
C PHE A 20 3.43 -3.90 5.48
N MET A 21 3.29 -3.92 6.81
CA MET A 21 2.14 -3.32 7.50
C MET A 21 2.04 -1.81 7.21
N VAL A 22 3.15 -1.08 7.22
CA VAL A 22 3.16 0.35 6.89
C VAL A 22 2.72 0.58 5.45
N LEU A 23 3.22 -0.20 4.49
CA LEU A 23 2.82 -0.09 3.07
C LEU A 23 1.32 -0.36 2.88
N VAL A 24 0.78 -1.39 3.52
CA VAL A 24 -0.67 -1.70 3.49
C VAL A 24 -1.49 -0.58 4.14
N SER A 25 -1.00 0.00 5.23
CA SER A 25 -1.65 1.14 5.92
C SER A 25 -1.70 2.38 5.02
N VAL A 26 -0.58 2.70 4.35
CA VAL A 26 -0.48 3.83 3.42
C VAL A 26 -1.38 3.61 2.19
N GLY A 27 -1.43 2.39 1.65
CA GLY A 27 -2.31 2.05 0.53
C GLY A 27 -3.79 2.17 0.88
N SER A 28 -4.19 1.70 2.06
CA SER A 28 -5.58 1.82 2.53
C SER A 28 -5.99 3.28 2.82
N LEU A 29 -5.08 4.10 3.37
CA LEU A 29 -5.29 5.56 3.49
C LEU A 29 -5.40 6.24 2.12
N GLY A 30 -4.58 5.85 1.15
CA GLY A 30 -4.66 6.35 -0.23
C GLY A 30 -6.00 6.04 -0.89
N LEU A 31 -6.51 4.82 -0.72
CA LEU A 31 -7.86 4.42 -1.17
C LEU A 31 -8.95 5.24 -0.48
N PHE A 32 -8.84 5.43 0.83
CA PHE A 32 -9.81 6.20 1.60
C PHE A 32 -9.87 7.65 1.11
N LEU A 33 -8.71 8.29 0.89
CA LEU A 33 -8.64 9.64 0.35
C LEU A 33 -9.21 9.71 -1.07
N ALA A 34 -8.88 8.76 -1.94
CA ALA A 34 -9.41 8.71 -3.31
C ALA A 34 -10.94 8.54 -3.36
N TRP A 35 -11.53 7.90 -2.33
CA TRP A 35 -12.98 7.71 -2.22
C TRP A 35 -13.70 8.87 -1.54
N LYS A 36 -13.04 9.56 -0.59
CA LYS A 36 -13.67 10.59 0.24
C LYS A 36 -14.20 11.73 -0.64
N ARG A 37 -15.50 12.01 -0.52
CA ARG A 37 -16.11 13.21 -1.12
C ARG A 37 -16.36 14.28 -0.07
N THR A 38 -15.90 15.49 -0.33
CA THR A 38 -16.06 16.64 0.57
C THR A 38 -17.14 17.60 0.06
N GLY A 39 -17.53 17.48 -1.23
CA GLY A 39 -18.57 18.29 -1.85
C GLY A 39 -18.04 19.58 -2.51
N ASN A 40 -16.74 19.86 -2.35
CA ASN A 40 -16.05 20.94 -3.03
C ASN A 40 -15.17 20.38 -4.15
N TYR A 41 -15.49 20.71 -5.41
CA TYR A 41 -14.89 20.07 -6.59
C TYR A 41 -13.36 20.15 -6.62
N ASP A 42 -12.79 21.32 -6.33
CA ASP A 42 -11.33 21.52 -6.38
C ASP A 42 -10.60 20.65 -5.34
N VAL A 43 -11.17 20.58 -4.14
CA VAL A 43 -10.58 19.83 -3.02
C VAL A 43 -10.69 18.32 -3.27
N ASP A 44 -11.84 17.86 -3.76
CA ASP A 44 -12.04 16.47 -4.17
C ASP A 44 -11.07 16.04 -5.29
N PHE A 45 -10.74 16.94 -6.22
CA PHE A 45 -9.77 16.69 -7.29
C PHE A 45 -8.35 16.52 -6.74
N PHE A 46 -7.87 17.44 -5.90
CA PHE A 46 -6.53 17.34 -5.30
C PHE A 46 -6.39 16.12 -4.39
N ILE A 47 -7.39 15.86 -3.54
CA ILE A 47 -7.37 14.71 -2.63
C ILE A 47 -7.35 13.39 -3.41
N LYS A 48 -8.09 13.30 -4.53
CA LYS A 48 -8.04 12.11 -5.40
C LYS A 48 -6.66 11.89 -5.98
N ILE A 49 -6.01 12.92 -6.52
CA ILE A 49 -4.66 12.82 -7.10
C ILE A 49 -3.67 12.33 -6.04
N ILE A 50 -3.71 12.91 -4.84
CA ILE A 50 -2.84 12.51 -3.72
C ILE A 50 -3.12 11.05 -3.33
N GLY A 51 -4.39 10.65 -3.23
CA GLY A 51 -4.78 9.27 -2.93
C GLY A 51 -4.27 8.26 -3.95
N TRP A 52 -4.34 8.59 -5.25
CA TRP A 52 -3.79 7.76 -6.32
C TRP A 52 -2.26 7.67 -6.28
N ILE A 53 -1.55 8.75 -5.97
CA ILE A 53 -0.08 8.74 -5.81
C ILE A 53 0.33 7.86 -4.62
N MET A 54 -0.37 7.98 -3.48
CA MET A 54 -0.13 7.15 -2.31
C MET A 54 -0.37 5.66 -2.60
N LEU A 55 -1.40 5.35 -3.38
CA LEU A 55 -1.67 3.99 -3.85
C LEU A 55 -0.55 3.46 -4.74
N GLY A 56 -0.09 4.25 -5.70
CA GLY A 56 1.03 3.86 -6.58
C GLY A 56 2.29 3.54 -5.78
N PHE A 57 2.63 4.36 -4.80
CA PHE A 57 3.78 4.14 -3.93
C PHE A 57 3.66 2.87 -3.09
N SER A 58 2.48 2.63 -2.50
CA SER A 58 2.19 1.42 -1.73
C SER A 58 2.32 0.16 -2.57
N ILE A 59 1.76 0.14 -3.79
CA ILE A 59 1.85 -1.00 -4.71
C ILE A 59 3.29 -1.25 -5.13
N TYR A 60 4.04 -0.21 -5.49
CA TYR A 60 5.45 -0.34 -5.87
C TYR A 60 6.28 -0.93 -4.73
N GLY A 61 6.11 -0.43 -3.50
CA GLY A 61 6.81 -0.95 -2.33
C GLY A 61 6.48 -2.41 -2.01
N ILE A 62 5.21 -2.84 -2.20
CA ILE A 62 4.81 -4.23 -2.00
C ILE A 62 5.44 -5.15 -3.07
N ILE A 63 5.52 -4.70 -4.33
CA ILE A 63 6.16 -5.47 -5.41
C ILE A 63 7.65 -5.63 -5.13
N ASP A 64 8.35 -4.55 -4.77
CA ASP A 64 9.78 -4.57 -4.45
C ASP A 64 10.07 -5.51 -3.25
N LEU A 65 9.28 -5.39 -2.17
CA LEU A 65 9.37 -6.28 -1.03
C LEU A 65 9.14 -7.75 -1.43
N THR A 66 8.13 -8.02 -2.26
CA THR A 66 7.84 -9.38 -2.74
C THR A 66 8.99 -9.95 -3.59
N GLN A 67 9.60 -9.12 -4.43
CA GLN A 67 10.75 -9.53 -5.24
C GLN A 67 11.99 -9.84 -4.39
N TRP A 68 12.22 -9.06 -3.33
CA TRP A 68 13.30 -9.30 -2.38
C TRP A 68 13.14 -10.64 -1.65
N ILE A 69 11.91 -10.94 -1.19
CA ILE A 69 11.58 -12.19 -0.48
C ILE A 69 11.64 -13.42 -1.41
N THR A 70 11.40 -13.24 -2.71
CA THR A 70 11.36 -14.36 -3.67
C THR A 70 12.77 -14.78 -4.14
N LYS A 71 13.76 -13.89 -4.05
CA LYS A 71 15.18 -14.25 -4.21
C LYS A 71 15.66 -15.13 -3.06
#